data_AF-A0A1I7Z165-F1
#
_entry.id   AF-A0A1I7Z165-F1
#
_cell.length_a   1.000
_cell.length_b   1.000
_cell.length_c   1.000
_cell.angle_alpha   90.00
_cell.angle_beta   90.00
_cell.angle_gamma   90.00
#
_symmetry.space_group_name_H-M   'P 1'
#
loop_
_entity.id
_entity.type
_entity.pdbx_description
1 polymer ?
#
loop_
_entity_poly.entity_id
_entity_poly.type
_entity_poly.pdbx_seq_one_letter_code
_entity_poly.pdbx_strand_id
1 'polypeptide(L)'
;MENVATLCLEKHLRSAKEGDPIVYKFHWEGNYWDGDIHDYAQLSLDTVSVVAKKCAHVLTERGVSKGDTVVAFVPTVVQLPIIALGCAHIGAVFAFINAAEEDASVLAQKIAAARPSVIICVDGFWRGTELISVKKNLDTALSLCPSEISPLAVLVIRHAAPHAGTPPPTEEFVGRRPCYRLAVPMAEGRDFHWAKLIVAAPDAVCDAAETLPDDVIAAFFISTPEGVRRRDMTAQELQEQIGSHLRRHPPRSLRWILGFPDVPQDAVVLLATMVAGAEIVLFEGTLSHPDPSRIGQVISKYEVQEIIISQADVQFLMKFPDYVHFWKTPSLQSVIYAGEADDSDEMKWLAENFAHATVKPP
;
A
#
# COMPACT_ATOMS: atom_id res chain seq x y z
N MET A 1 -20.51 -11.93 9.53
CA MET A 1 -19.64 -11.00 10.30
C MET A 1 -19.69 -9.64 9.63
N GLU A 2 -19.29 -8.56 10.32
CA GLU A 2 -19.24 -7.24 9.67
C GLU A 2 -18.10 -7.19 8.64
N ASN A 3 -18.36 -6.58 7.49
CA ASN A 3 -17.37 -6.46 6.42
C ASN A 3 -16.24 -5.52 6.86
N VAL A 4 -14.98 -5.85 6.55
CA VAL A 4 -13.83 -5.03 6.97
C VAL A 4 -13.85 -3.62 6.35
N ALA A 5 -14.39 -3.45 5.13
CA ALA A 5 -14.58 -2.13 4.53
C ALA A 5 -15.57 -1.28 5.35
N THR A 6 -16.65 -1.88 5.85
CA THR A 6 -17.62 -1.21 6.73
C THR A 6 -16.97 -0.80 8.05
N LEU A 7 -16.17 -1.68 8.66
CA LEU A 7 -15.43 -1.39 9.90
C LEU A 7 -14.42 -0.24 9.72
N CYS A 8 -13.72 -0.22 8.59
CA CYS A 8 -12.69 0.78 8.27
C CYS A 8 -13.23 2.13 7.81
N LEU A 9 -14.46 2.19 7.27
CA LEU A 9 -15.01 3.39 6.61
C LEU A 9 -16.32 3.84 7.23
N GLU A 10 -17.37 3.04 7.10
CA GLU A 10 -18.74 3.47 7.40
C GLU A 10 -18.96 3.74 8.88
N LYS A 11 -18.37 2.92 9.76
CA LYS A 11 -18.42 3.13 11.21
C LYS A 11 -17.97 4.54 11.59
N HIS A 12 -16.89 5.02 10.97
CA HIS A 12 -16.31 6.32 11.26
C HIS A 12 -17.09 7.46 10.59
N LEU A 13 -17.52 7.28 9.33
CA LEU A 13 -18.35 8.26 8.62
C LEU A 13 -19.69 8.51 9.31
N ARG A 14 -20.36 7.46 9.83
CA ARG A 14 -21.63 7.59 10.58
C ARG A 14 -21.46 8.29 11.92
N SER A 15 -20.27 8.21 12.51
CA SER A 15 -19.97 8.85 13.81
C SER A 15 -19.57 10.31 13.69
N ALA A 16 -19.18 10.77 12.49
CA ALA A 16 -18.83 12.14 12.22
C ALA A 16 -20.09 13.02 12.16
N LYS A 17 -20.11 14.14 12.88
CA LYS A 17 -21.19 15.13 12.77
C LYS A 17 -20.96 16.04 11.59
N GLU A 18 -22.04 16.63 11.09
CA GLU A 18 -21.97 17.66 10.05
C GLU A 18 -21.11 18.85 10.53
N GLY A 19 -20.02 19.13 9.82
CA GLY A 19 -19.04 20.16 10.20
C GLY A 19 -17.87 19.66 11.07
N ASP A 20 -17.87 18.39 11.51
CA ASP A 20 -16.66 17.80 12.09
C ASP A 20 -15.58 17.74 11.00
N PRO A 21 -14.33 18.15 11.28
CA PRO A 21 -13.24 17.83 10.39
C PRO A 21 -13.18 16.31 10.29
N ILE A 22 -13.35 15.74 9.10
CA ILE A 22 -13.24 14.29 8.89
C ILE A 22 -11.88 13.84 9.47
N VAL A 23 -11.93 13.12 10.60
CA VAL A 23 -10.89 13.19 11.66
C VAL A 23 -9.61 12.43 11.33
N TYR A 24 -9.58 11.56 10.32
CA TYR A 24 -8.31 10.94 9.93
C TYR A 24 -8.04 10.92 8.43
N LYS A 25 -6.77 11.19 8.12
CA LYS A 25 -6.23 11.42 6.79
C LYS A 25 -5.27 10.32 6.41
N PHE A 26 -5.29 9.98 5.12
CA PHE A 26 -4.22 9.24 4.49
C PHE A 26 -3.24 10.26 3.94
N HIS A 27 -2.07 10.35 4.56
CA HIS A 27 -0.93 11.07 4.00
C HIS A 27 -0.18 10.09 3.11
N TRP A 28 0.11 10.47 1.89
CA TRP A 28 1.01 9.73 1.01
C TRP A 28 2.24 10.59 0.76
N GLU A 29 3.40 10.07 1.09
CA GLU A 29 4.70 10.66 0.84
C GLU A 29 5.38 9.88 -0.29
N GLY A 30 5.62 10.58 -1.40
CA GLY A 30 6.24 10.02 -2.58
C GLY A 30 7.76 9.91 -2.49
N ASN A 31 8.35 9.52 -3.61
CA ASN A 31 9.78 9.33 -3.74
C ASN A 31 10.59 10.64 -3.68
N TYR A 32 10.18 11.65 -4.45
CA TYR A 32 10.96 12.88 -4.61
C TYR A 32 10.81 13.82 -3.41
N TRP A 33 11.94 14.29 -2.88
CA TRP A 33 12.01 15.38 -1.90
C TRP A 33 13.31 16.16 -2.05
N ASP A 34 13.24 17.49 -2.15
CA ASP A 34 14.40 18.38 -2.24
C ASP A 34 14.38 19.52 -1.19
N GLY A 35 13.53 19.42 -0.17
CA GLY A 35 13.26 20.51 0.77
C GLY A 35 11.89 21.11 0.53
N ASP A 36 11.82 22.01 -0.45
CA ASP A 36 10.64 22.83 -0.75
C ASP A 36 9.68 22.13 -1.73
N ILE A 37 10.18 21.21 -2.56
CA ILE A 37 9.42 20.51 -3.59
C ILE A 37 9.46 19.01 -3.29
N HIS A 38 8.27 18.43 -3.18
CA HIS A 38 8.15 16.99 -2.96
C HIS A 38 6.81 16.45 -3.45
N ASP A 39 6.81 15.15 -3.73
CA ASP A 39 5.60 14.42 -4.10
C ASP A 39 4.81 14.07 -2.83
N TYR A 40 3.59 14.59 -2.70
CA TYR A 40 2.71 14.23 -1.59
C TYR A 40 1.24 14.29 -1.99
N ALA A 41 0.41 13.59 -1.22
CA ALA A 41 -1.05 13.67 -1.33
C ALA A 41 -1.68 13.50 0.05
N GLN A 42 -2.87 14.08 0.23
CA GLN A 42 -3.69 13.89 1.41
C GLN A 42 -5.10 13.50 0.97
N LEU A 43 -5.61 12.39 1.48
CA LEU A 43 -7.00 11.98 1.26
C LEU A 43 -7.78 12.02 2.57
N SER A 44 -8.99 12.57 2.50
CA SER A 44 -9.98 12.44 3.57
C SER A 44 -10.58 11.03 3.56
N LEU A 45 -11.13 10.62 4.70
CA LEU A 45 -11.88 9.36 4.79
C LEU A 45 -13.05 9.29 3.79
N ASP A 46 -13.78 10.40 3.59
CA ASP A 46 -14.88 10.45 2.62
C ASP A 46 -14.39 10.21 1.20
N THR A 47 -13.28 10.85 0.82
CA THR A 47 -12.64 10.60 -0.49
C THR A 47 -12.23 9.15 -0.64
N VAL A 48 -11.61 8.55 0.38
CA VAL A 48 -11.24 7.12 0.35
C VAL A 48 -12.48 6.24 0.22
N SER A 49 -13.56 6.55 0.93
CA SER A 49 -14.81 5.79 0.86
C SER A 49 -15.46 5.85 -0.52
N VAL A 50 -15.60 7.05 -1.09
CA VAL A 50 -16.16 7.25 -2.43
C VAL A 50 -15.33 6.51 -3.47
N VAL A 51 -14.00 6.66 -3.44
CA VAL A 51 -13.14 6.04 -4.46
C VAL A 51 -13.06 4.52 -4.27
N ALA A 52 -13.10 4.00 -3.03
CA ALA A 52 -13.14 2.55 -2.77
C ALA A 52 -14.43 1.93 -3.30
N LYS A 53 -15.57 2.61 -3.12
CA LYS A 53 -16.86 2.21 -3.69
C LYS A 53 -16.84 2.23 -5.22
N LYS A 54 -16.25 3.27 -5.83
CA LYS A 54 -16.04 3.31 -7.28
C LYS A 54 -15.14 2.19 -7.77
N CYS A 55 -14.08 1.87 -7.04
CA CYS A 55 -13.23 0.72 -7.32
C CYS A 55 -14.04 -0.59 -7.30
N ALA A 56 -14.84 -0.81 -6.26
CA ALA A 56 -15.75 -1.95 -6.16
C ALA A 56 -16.67 -2.07 -7.39
N HIS A 57 -17.33 -0.97 -7.79
CA HIS A 57 -18.17 -0.95 -8.98
C HIS A 57 -17.38 -1.31 -10.25
N VAL A 58 -16.21 -0.69 -10.46
CA VAL A 58 -15.36 -0.98 -11.62
C VAL A 58 -14.93 -2.45 -11.65
N LEU A 59 -14.59 -3.05 -10.51
CA LEU A 59 -14.24 -4.46 -10.43
C LEU A 59 -15.42 -5.35 -10.83
N THR A 60 -16.62 -5.08 -10.31
CA THR A 60 -17.84 -5.81 -10.69
C THR A 60 -18.17 -5.69 -12.18
N GLU A 61 -18.07 -4.49 -12.77
CA GLU A 61 -18.25 -4.28 -14.22
C GLU A 61 -17.19 -5.01 -15.08
N ARG A 62 -16.04 -5.37 -14.47
CA ARG A 62 -15.01 -6.21 -15.10
C ARG A 62 -15.17 -7.70 -14.81
N GLY A 63 -16.30 -8.09 -14.23
CA GLY A 63 -16.65 -9.50 -14.01
C GLY A 63 -16.15 -10.09 -12.69
N VAL A 64 -15.59 -9.27 -11.79
CA VAL A 64 -15.16 -9.74 -10.47
C VAL A 64 -16.37 -10.02 -9.59
N SER A 65 -16.43 -11.23 -9.05
CA SER A 65 -17.44 -11.72 -8.11
C SER A 65 -16.82 -12.03 -6.75
N LYS A 66 -17.68 -12.30 -5.75
CA LYS A 66 -17.25 -12.74 -4.42
C LYS A 66 -16.36 -14.00 -4.53
N GLY A 67 -15.20 -13.97 -3.86
CA GLY A 67 -14.20 -15.04 -3.90
C GLY A 67 -13.20 -14.97 -5.06
N ASP A 68 -13.44 -14.13 -6.07
CA ASP A 68 -12.47 -13.93 -7.15
C ASP A 68 -11.24 -13.17 -6.66
N THR A 69 -10.08 -13.51 -7.20
CA THR A 69 -8.82 -12.87 -6.82
C THR A 69 -8.55 -11.63 -7.66
N VAL A 70 -8.31 -10.50 -7.00
CA VAL A 70 -7.84 -9.25 -7.59
C VAL A 70 -6.40 -9.02 -7.14
N VAL A 71 -5.47 -9.01 -8.08
CA VAL A 71 -4.05 -8.76 -7.79
C VAL A 71 -3.76 -7.26 -7.88
N ALA A 72 -3.23 -6.67 -6.81
CA ALA A 72 -2.65 -5.34 -6.80
C ALA A 72 -1.13 -5.44 -6.94
N PHE A 73 -0.61 -5.20 -8.15
CA PHE A 73 0.81 -5.16 -8.48
C PHE A 73 1.30 -3.71 -8.53
N VAL A 74 1.48 -3.11 -7.35
CA VAL A 74 1.76 -1.68 -7.15
C VAL A 74 2.80 -1.49 -6.05
N PRO A 75 3.57 -0.37 -6.01
CA PRO A 75 4.30 0.02 -4.81
C PRO A 75 3.31 0.62 -3.78
N THR A 76 3.81 1.24 -2.71
CA THR A 76 3.00 1.93 -1.67
C THR A 76 2.33 3.21 -2.17
N VAL A 77 1.54 3.12 -3.24
CA VAL A 77 0.76 4.23 -3.80
C VAL A 77 -0.48 4.51 -2.96
N VAL A 78 -1.00 5.73 -3.07
CA VAL A 78 -2.23 6.14 -2.36
C VAL A 78 -3.47 5.30 -2.74
N GLN A 79 -3.50 4.70 -3.93
CA GLN A 79 -4.61 3.83 -4.39
C GLN A 79 -4.62 2.47 -3.71
N LEU A 80 -3.54 2.06 -3.07
CA LEU A 80 -3.41 0.72 -2.53
C LEU A 80 -4.45 0.36 -1.45
N PRO A 81 -4.65 1.17 -0.39
CA PRO A 81 -5.76 0.93 0.56
C PRO A 81 -7.13 1.01 -0.13
N ILE A 82 -7.29 1.86 -1.15
CA ILE A 82 -8.54 1.99 -1.92
C ILE A 82 -8.87 0.68 -2.64
N ILE A 83 -7.87 0.04 -3.23
CA ILE A 83 -8.03 -1.26 -3.92
C ILE A 83 -8.43 -2.34 -2.91
N ALA A 84 -7.73 -2.43 -1.78
CA ALA A 84 -8.03 -3.41 -0.73
C ALA A 84 -9.47 -3.26 -0.22
N LEU A 85 -9.91 -2.04 0.05
CA LEU A 85 -11.28 -1.74 0.50
C LEU A 85 -12.31 -2.01 -0.60
N GLY A 86 -12.01 -1.69 -1.86
CA GLY A 86 -12.88 -2.00 -2.98
C GLY A 86 -13.09 -3.50 -3.17
N CYS A 87 -12.03 -4.31 -2.98
CA CYS A 87 -12.14 -5.77 -2.99
C CYS A 87 -12.97 -6.28 -1.81
N ALA A 88 -12.68 -5.80 -0.60
CA ALA A 88 -13.43 -6.14 0.60
C ALA A 88 -14.93 -5.82 0.45
N HIS A 89 -15.26 -4.67 -0.15
CA HIS A 89 -16.64 -4.21 -0.37
C HIS A 89 -17.48 -5.20 -1.21
N ILE A 90 -16.86 -5.91 -2.16
CA ILE A 90 -17.54 -6.91 -3.00
C ILE A 90 -17.26 -8.36 -2.59
N GLY A 91 -16.48 -8.56 -1.52
CA GLY A 91 -16.07 -9.89 -1.07
C GLY A 91 -15.06 -10.58 -2.00
N ALA A 92 -14.31 -9.81 -2.80
CA ALA A 92 -13.21 -10.33 -3.61
C ALA A 92 -11.96 -10.56 -2.74
N VAL A 93 -11.11 -11.50 -3.14
CA VAL A 93 -9.82 -11.76 -2.50
C VAL A 93 -8.83 -10.69 -2.95
N PHE A 94 -8.38 -9.85 -2.02
CA PHE A 94 -7.30 -8.90 -2.27
C PHE A 94 -5.93 -9.59 -2.20
N ALA A 95 -5.21 -9.61 -3.31
CA ALA A 95 -3.88 -10.21 -3.38
C ALA A 95 -2.84 -9.14 -3.70
N PHE A 96 -1.96 -8.82 -2.76
CA PHE A 96 -0.92 -7.82 -2.96
C PHE A 96 0.39 -8.44 -3.44
N ILE A 97 1.04 -7.77 -4.38
CA ILE A 97 2.40 -8.06 -4.84
C ILE A 97 3.13 -6.73 -4.97
N ASN A 98 4.16 -6.48 -4.17
CA ASN A 98 4.92 -5.24 -4.26
C ASN A 98 5.69 -5.14 -5.57
N ALA A 99 5.48 -4.04 -6.30
CA ALA A 99 6.11 -3.85 -7.59
C ALA A 99 7.61 -3.49 -7.53
N ALA A 100 8.20 -3.29 -6.34
CA ALA A 100 9.58 -2.89 -6.18
C ALA A 100 10.60 -4.02 -6.33
N GLU A 101 10.25 -5.26 -6.00
CA GLU A 101 11.25 -6.32 -5.78
C GLU A 101 11.10 -7.53 -6.71
N GLU A 102 10.16 -7.47 -7.66
CA GLU A 102 9.76 -8.63 -8.45
C GLU A 102 10.40 -8.66 -9.83
N ASP A 103 11.24 -9.66 -10.08
CA ASP A 103 11.58 -10.04 -11.45
C ASP A 103 10.38 -10.69 -12.16
N ALA A 104 10.35 -10.61 -13.49
CA ALA A 104 9.23 -11.11 -14.29
C ALA A 104 8.93 -12.61 -14.10
N SER A 105 9.95 -13.43 -13.80
CA SER A 105 9.79 -14.88 -13.67
C SER A 105 9.16 -15.26 -12.32
N VAL A 106 9.54 -14.58 -11.24
CA VAL A 106 8.91 -14.73 -9.93
C VAL A 106 7.50 -14.15 -9.95
N LEU A 107 7.30 -12.99 -10.59
CA LEU A 107 5.98 -12.40 -10.80
C LEU A 107 5.04 -13.35 -11.56
N ALA A 108 5.52 -14.02 -12.61
CA ALA A 108 4.72 -14.99 -13.36
C ALA A 108 4.28 -16.18 -12.47
N GLN A 109 5.15 -16.65 -11.58
CA GLN A 109 4.79 -17.69 -10.61
C GLN A 109 3.75 -17.20 -9.60
N LYS A 110 3.87 -15.97 -9.10
CA LYS A 110 2.87 -15.35 -8.22
C LYS A 110 1.52 -15.18 -8.93
N ILE A 111 1.50 -14.70 -10.17
CA ILE A 111 0.28 -14.60 -10.99
C ILE A 111 -0.34 -15.98 -11.22
N ALA A 112 0.47 -17.00 -11.50
CA ALA A 112 0.00 -18.38 -11.67
C ALA A 112 -0.61 -18.96 -10.38
N ALA A 113 -0.02 -18.67 -9.23
CA ALA A 113 -0.56 -19.07 -7.92
C ALA A 113 -1.82 -18.26 -7.56
N ALA A 114 -1.91 -17.00 -7.97
CA ALA A 114 -3.03 -16.11 -7.71
C ALA A 114 -4.27 -16.45 -8.56
N ARG A 115 -4.07 -16.82 -9.84
CA ARG A 115 -5.13 -16.96 -10.86
C ARG A 115 -6.10 -15.76 -10.86
N PRO A 116 -5.59 -14.54 -11.10
CA PRO A 116 -6.37 -13.32 -10.92
C PRO A 116 -7.47 -13.18 -11.97
N SER A 117 -8.66 -12.73 -11.54
CA SER A 117 -9.69 -12.24 -12.46
C SER A 117 -9.29 -10.87 -13.02
N VAL A 118 -8.74 -10.00 -12.18
CA VAL A 118 -8.27 -8.66 -12.56
C VAL A 118 -6.90 -8.39 -11.92
N ILE A 119 -6.02 -7.73 -12.67
CA ILE A 119 -4.76 -7.18 -12.13
C ILE A 119 -4.84 -5.66 -12.17
N ILE A 120 -4.50 -4.99 -11.07
CA ILE A 120 -4.34 -3.53 -11.00
C ILE A 120 -2.85 -3.25 -10.83
N CYS A 121 -2.26 -2.42 -11.67
CA CYS A 121 -0.85 -2.07 -11.59
C CYS A 121 -0.61 -0.58 -11.83
N VAL A 122 0.57 -0.08 -11.48
CA VAL A 122 1.03 1.23 -11.96
C VAL A 122 1.73 1.09 -13.31
N ASP A 123 1.81 2.18 -14.06
CA ASP A 123 2.64 2.25 -15.26
C ASP A 123 4.13 2.02 -14.93
N GLY A 124 4.64 2.75 -13.95
CA GLY A 124 5.99 2.69 -13.41
C GLY A 124 6.11 3.63 -12.20
N PHE A 125 7.23 3.56 -11.49
CA PHE A 125 7.49 4.43 -10.34
C PHE A 125 8.98 4.64 -10.12
N TRP A 126 9.33 5.62 -9.30
CA TRP A 126 10.71 5.87 -8.90
C TRP A 126 10.99 5.23 -7.54
N ARG A 127 12.06 4.45 -7.46
CA ARG A 127 12.63 3.95 -6.22
C ARG A 127 13.99 4.62 -6.01
N GLY A 128 14.02 5.66 -5.19
CA GLY A 128 15.14 6.58 -5.11
C GLY A 128 15.43 7.20 -6.48
N THR A 129 16.58 6.87 -7.05
CA THR A 129 16.99 7.33 -8.39
C THR A 129 16.72 6.33 -9.51
N GLU A 130 16.18 5.15 -9.19
CA GLU A 130 15.90 4.08 -10.15
C GLU A 130 14.47 4.17 -10.66
N LEU A 131 14.28 4.12 -11.99
CA LEU A 131 12.95 4.06 -12.60
C LEU A 131 12.54 2.60 -12.82
N ILE A 132 11.50 2.15 -12.13
CA ILE A 132 10.95 0.81 -12.27
C ILE A 132 9.79 0.84 -13.27
N SER A 133 9.92 0.09 -14.37
CA SER A 133 8.89 -0.01 -15.43
C SER A 133 7.89 -1.14 -15.15
N VAL A 134 6.99 -0.91 -14.20
CA VAL A 134 6.05 -1.92 -13.66
C VAL A 134 5.18 -2.55 -14.74
N LYS A 135 4.54 -1.77 -15.61
CA LYS A 135 3.66 -2.30 -16.66
C LYS A 135 4.42 -3.18 -17.66
N LYS A 136 5.66 -2.80 -18.02
CA LYS A 136 6.52 -3.60 -18.91
C LYS A 136 6.92 -4.93 -18.25
N ASN A 137 7.23 -4.91 -16.95
CA ASN A 137 7.54 -6.12 -16.20
C ASN A 137 6.33 -7.06 -16.13
N LEU A 138 5.14 -6.51 -15.86
CA LEU A 138 3.88 -7.25 -15.86
C LEU A 138 3.59 -7.90 -17.22
N ASP A 139 3.77 -7.19 -18.32
CA ASP A 139 3.57 -7.76 -19.66
C ASP A 139 4.53 -8.92 -19.93
N THR A 140 5.77 -8.80 -19.47
CA THR A 140 6.77 -9.86 -19.58
C THR A 140 6.33 -11.07 -18.76
N ALA A 141 5.92 -10.88 -17.50
CA ALA A 141 5.43 -11.95 -16.64
C ALA A 141 4.20 -12.66 -17.21
N LEU A 142 3.22 -11.90 -17.72
CA LEU A 142 2.02 -12.45 -18.37
C LEU A 142 2.36 -13.28 -19.62
N SER A 143 3.42 -12.92 -20.36
CA SER A 143 3.89 -13.72 -21.51
C SER A 143 4.50 -15.07 -21.13
N LEU A 144 4.94 -15.21 -19.86
CA LEU A 144 5.46 -16.46 -19.30
C LEU A 144 4.34 -17.35 -18.72
N CYS A 145 3.15 -16.79 -18.48
CA CYS A 145 2.01 -17.54 -17.97
C CYS A 145 1.29 -18.34 -19.08
N PRO A 146 0.74 -19.53 -18.77
CA PRO A 146 -0.21 -20.20 -19.63
C PRO A 146 -1.42 -19.31 -19.96
N SER A 147 -1.97 -19.44 -21.16
CA SER A 147 -3.06 -18.58 -21.65
C SER A 147 -4.31 -18.61 -20.76
N GLU A 148 -4.57 -19.73 -20.08
CA GLU A 148 -5.70 -20.00 -19.18
C GLU A 148 -5.60 -19.23 -17.84
N ILE A 149 -4.47 -18.58 -17.57
CA ILE A 149 -4.22 -17.77 -16.36
C ILE A 149 -4.36 -16.27 -16.68
N SER A 150 -4.60 -15.91 -17.93
CA SER A 150 -4.74 -14.51 -18.34
C SER A 150 -5.90 -13.84 -17.60
N PRO A 151 -5.69 -12.65 -16.99
CA PRO A 151 -6.76 -11.92 -16.33
C PRO A 151 -7.77 -11.40 -17.36
N LEU A 152 -9.01 -11.20 -16.92
CA LEU A 152 -10.08 -10.57 -17.71
C LEU A 152 -9.73 -9.12 -18.06
N ALA A 153 -9.04 -8.42 -17.16
CA ALA A 153 -8.60 -7.06 -17.37
C ALA A 153 -7.33 -6.73 -16.58
N VAL A 154 -6.54 -5.81 -17.12
CA VAL A 154 -5.44 -5.13 -16.42
C VAL A 154 -5.81 -3.65 -16.29
N LEU A 155 -5.93 -3.14 -15.06
CA LEU A 155 -6.22 -1.75 -14.79
C LEU A 155 -4.92 -1.01 -14.47
N VAL A 156 -4.53 -0.08 -15.34
CA VAL A 156 -3.25 0.64 -15.24
C VAL A 156 -3.46 2.02 -14.63
N ILE A 157 -2.89 2.23 -13.45
CA ILE A 157 -2.77 3.51 -12.75
C ILE A 157 -1.61 4.27 -13.38
N ARG A 158 -1.90 5.43 -13.97
CA ARG A 158 -0.84 6.33 -14.40
C ARG A 158 -0.23 6.98 -13.17
N HIS A 159 1.01 6.60 -12.86
CA HIS A 159 1.71 7.03 -11.67
C HIS A 159 2.94 7.85 -12.03
N ALA A 160 3.83 7.35 -12.88
CA ALA A 160 5.04 8.05 -13.31
C ALA A 160 4.96 8.65 -14.71
N ALA A 161 4.11 8.16 -15.62
CA ALA A 161 4.07 8.69 -16.98
C ALA A 161 3.37 10.07 -17.06
N PRO A 162 3.73 10.92 -18.03
CA PRO A 162 3.03 12.18 -18.29
C PRO A 162 1.59 11.94 -18.74
N HIS A 163 0.73 12.96 -18.68
CA HIS A 163 -0.56 12.86 -19.36
C HIS A 163 -0.31 12.79 -20.87
N ALA A 164 -1.10 11.99 -21.57
CA ALA A 164 -1.02 11.89 -23.02
C ALA A 164 -1.11 13.29 -23.66
N GLY A 165 -0.16 13.60 -24.55
CA GLY A 165 -0.07 14.89 -25.23
C GLY A 165 0.59 16.03 -24.44
N THR A 166 1.04 15.79 -23.20
CA THR A 166 1.83 16.79 -22.47
C THR A 166 3.23 16.87 -23.08
N PRO A 167 3.75 18.05 -23.45
CA PRO A 167 5.12 18.18 -23.93
C PRO A 167 6.13 18.01 -22.78
N PRO A 168 7.34 17.45 -23.04
CA PRO A 168 8.37 17.32 -22.02
C PRO A 168 8.85 18.69 -21.52
N PRO A 169 9.26 18.80 -20.24
CA PRO A 169 9.89 20.00 -19.71
C PRO A 169 11.28 20.20 -20.34
N THR A 170 11.84 21.39 -20.18
CA THR A 170 13.22 21.68 -20.61
C THR A 170 14.25 20.90 -19.81
N GLU A 171 13.96 20.62 -18.54
CA GLU A 171 14.83 19.88 -17.63
C GLU A 171 14.05 18.74 -16.94
N GLU A 172 14.67 17.57 -16.82
CA GLU A 172 14.16 16.43 -16.06
C GLU A 172 14.99 16.23 -14.79
N PHE A 173 14.31 16.01 -13.66
CA PHE A 173 14.97 15.67 -12.39
C PHE A 173 14.83 14.18 -12.13
N VAL A 174 15.94 13.51 -11.83
CA VAL A 174 15.95 12.09 -11.47
C VAL A 174 15.12 11.87 -10.20
N GLY A 175 14.31 10.81 -10.18
CA GLY A 175 13.43 10.51 -9.04
C GLY A 175 12.12 11.30 -9.01
N ARG A 176 11.96 12.30 -9.90
CA ARG A 176 10.77 13.16 -9.97
C ARG A 176 9.79 12.72 -11.06
N ARG A 177 8.50 12.88 -10.79
CA ARG A 177 7.41 12.61 -11.76
C ARG A 177 6.97 13.92 -12.45
N PRO A 178 6.46 13.85 -13.69
CA PRO A 178 6.38 12.68 -14.56
C PRO A 178 7.73 12.35 -15.24
N CYS A 179 7.90 11.09 -15.65
CA CYS A 179 9.04 10.62 -16.45
C CYS A 179 8.62 10.42 -17.91
N TYR A 180 9.11 11.26 -18.83
CA TYR A 180 8.77 11.17 -20.26
C TYR A 180 9.46 10.02 -20.99
N ARG A 181 10.46 9.41 -20.36
CA ARG A 181 11.17 8.22 -20.87
C ARG A 181 10.42 6.91 -20.62
N LEU A 182 9.38 6.93 -19.78
CA LEU A 182 8.62 5.72 -19.45
C LEU A 182 7.69 5.32 -20.60
N ALA A 183 7.97 4.18 -21.21
CA ALA A 183 7.06 3.56 -22.16
C ALA A 183 5.98 2.75 -21.42
N VAL A 184 4.72 2.97 -21.79
CA VAL A 184 3.56 2.30 -21.17
C VAL A 184 2.74 1.59 -22.26
N PRO A 185 3.17 0.40 -22.72
CA PRO A 185 2.39 -0.36 -23.69
C PRO A 185 1.05 -0.77 -23.08
N MET A 186 -0.03 -0.56 -23.84
CA MET A 186 -1.40 -0.93 -23.49
C MET A 186 -1.92 -1.90 -24.53
N ALA A 187 -2.19 -3.14 -24.13
CA ALA A 187 -2.78 -4.17 -24.99
C ALA A 187 -4.27 -3.91 -25.18
N GLU A 188 -4.71 -3.83 -26.44
CA GLU A 188 -6.10 -3.61 -26.80
C GLU A 188 -7.00 -4.74 -26.25
N GLY A 189 -8.16 -4.38 -25.69
CA GLY A 189 -9.12 -5.32 -25.12
C GLY A 189 -8.75 -5.89 -23.74
N ARG A 190 -7.50 -5.76 -23.29
CA ARG A 190 -7.03 -6.24 -21.98
C ARG A 190 -6.71 -5.11 -21.01
N ASP A 191 -6.02 -4.07 -21.47
CA ASP A 191 -5.47 -3.03 -20.60
C ASP A 191 -6.34 -1.77 -20.62
N PHE A 192 -6.72 -1.27 -19.45
CA PHE A 192 -7.59 -0.11 -19.30
C PHE A 192 -6.99 0.91 -18.34
N HIS A 193 -7.17 2.21 -18.63
CA HIS A 193 -6.74 3.26 -17.71
C HIS A 193 -7.64 3.32 -16.48
N TRP A 194 -7.07 3.07 -15.29
CA TRP A 194 -7.75 3.14 -14.00
C TRP A 194 -8.55 4.43 -13.82
N ALA A 195 -7.89 5.58 -14.03
CA ALA A 195 -8.50 6.89 -13.77
C ALA A 195 -9.76 7.13 -14.61
N LYS A 196 -9.78 6.67 -15.87
CA LYS A 196 -10.96 6.82 -16.74
C LYS A 196 -12.14 6.01 -16.21
N LEU A 197 -11.88 4.80 -15.72
CA LEU A 197 -12.91 3.92 -15.17
C LEU A 197 -13.45 4.44 -13.85
N ILE A 198 -12.58 4.87 -12.94
CA ILE A 198 -12.99 5.45 -11.65
C ILE A 198 -13.81 6.72 -11.86
N VAL A 199 -13.42 7.62 -12.76
CA VAL A 199 -14.18 8.85 -13.04
C VAL A 199 -15.57 8.53 -13.61
N ALA A 200 -15.68 7.51 -14.46
CA ALA A 200 -16.94 7.10 -15.06
C ALA A 200 -17.87 6.33 -14.10
N ALA A 201 -17.33 5.74 -13.04
CA ALA A 201 -18.11 4.99 -12.06
C ALA A 201 -19.05 5.92 -11.24
N PRO A 202 -20.28 5.48 -10.95
CA PRO A 202 -21.24 6.25 -10.17
C PRO A 202 -20.74 6.49 -8.74
N ASP A 203 -21.15 7.61 -8.14
CA ASP A 203 -20.85 7.94 -6.74
C ASP A 203 -21.64 7.05 -5.76
N ALA A 204 -22.83 6.60 -6.18
CA ALA A 204 -23.68 5.69 -5.42
C ALA A 204 -23.35 4.24 -5.78
N VAL A 205 -22.87 3.46 -4.82
CA VAL A 205 -22.61 2.03 -4.94
C VAL A 205 -23.32 1.31 -3.80
N CYS A 206 -23.76 0.08 -4.08
CA CYS A 206 -24.46 -0.81 -3.16
C CYS A 206 -23.76 -0.96 -1.81
N ASP A 207 -24.50 -1.43 -0.81
CA ASP A 207 -23.93 -1.81 0.48
C ASP A 207 -22.83 -2.87 0.33
N ALA A 208 -21.93 -2.93 1.31
CA ALA A 208 -20.87 -3.93 1.33
C ALA A 208 -21.45 -5.35 1.33
N ALA A 209 -20.81 -6.25 0.58
CA ALA A 209 -21.22 -7.64 0.48
C ALA A 209 -21.16 -8.34 1.86
N GLU A 210 -22.09 -9.28 2.07
CA GLU A 210 -22.08 -10.14 3.25
C GLU A 210 -20.78 -10.95 3.33
N THR A 211 -20.15 -10.92 4.51
CA THR A 211 -18.90 -11.65 4.79
C THR A 211 -19.15 -12.77 5.81
N LEU A 212 -18.86 -14.00 5.41
CA LEU A 212 -18.86 -15.20 6.25
C LEU A 212 -17.49 -15.40 6.89
N PRO A 213 -17.39 -16.07 8.05
CA PRO A 213 -16.12 -16.33 8.74
C PRO A 213 -15.04 -16.98 7.86
N ASP A 214 -15.44 -17.98 7.06
CA ASP A 214 -14.55 -18.79 6.23
C ASP A 214 -14.29 -18.19 4.83
N ASP A 215 -14.88 -17.03 4.51
CA ASP A 215 -14.58 -16.35 3.25
C ASP A 215 -13.10 -15.96 3.23
N VAL A 216 -12.38 -16.36 2.18
CA VAL A 216 -11.04 -15.84 1.92
C VAL A 216 -11.18 -14.39 1.44
N ILE A 217 -10.43 -13.48 2.06
CA ILE A 217 -10.51 -12.04 1.76
C ILE A 217 -9.16 -11.42 1.39
N ALA A 218 -8.06 -12.09 1.75
CA ALA A 218 -6.72 -11.69 1.36
C ALA A 218 -5.86 -12.90 1.00
N ALA A 219 -4.91 -12.69 0.09
CA ALA A 219 -3.92 -13.70 -0.29
C ALA A 219 -2.52 -13.10 -0.36
N PHE A 220 -1.53 -13.85 0.11
CA PHE A 220 -0.12 -13.47 0.19
C PHE A 220 0.74 -14.52 -0.49
N PHE A 221 1.91 -14.13 -0.98
CA PHE A 221 2.78 -15.01 -1.76
C PHE A 221 4.17 -15.12 -1.13
N ILE A 222 4.54 -16.33 -0.73
CA ILE A 222 5.83 -16.63 -0.13
C ILE A 222 6.70 -17.27 -1.21
N SER A 223 7.78 -16.59 -1.59
CA SER A 223 8.79 -17.12 -2.50
C SER A 223 9.75 -18.03 -1.73
N THR A 224 9.86 -19.30 -2.13
CA THR A 224 10.84 -20.25 -1.59
C THR A 224 11.72 -20.80 -2.71
N PRO A 225 12.84 -21.47 -2.42
CA PRO A 225 13.66 -22.14 -3.45
C PRO A 225 12.88 -23.16 -4.29
N GLU A 226 11.80 -23.73 -3.74
CA GLU A 226 10.91 -24.67 -4.43
C GLU A 226 9.83 -23.99 -5.28
N GLY A 227 9.75 -22.66 -5.26
CA GLY A 227 8.77 -21.86 -6.00
C GLY A 227 7.90 -20.98 -5.10
N VAL A 228 6.84 -20.43 -5.69
CA VAL A 228 5.91 -19.55 -4.98
C VAL A 228 4.77 -20.33 -4.32
N ARG A 229 4.51 -20.04 -3.04
CA ARG A 229 3.35 -20.56 -2.29
C ARG A 229 2.36 -19.44 -2.00
N ARG A 230 1.07 -19.70 -2.27
CA ARG A 230 -0.04 -18.83 -1.88
C ARG A 230 -0.48 -19.17 -0.45
N ARG A 231 -0.62 -18.15 0.40
CA ARG A 231 -1.25 -18.20 1.73
C ARG A 231 -2.52 -17.37 1.68
N ASP A 232 -3.66 -18.02 1.87
CA ASP A 232 -4.95 -17.35 2.04
C ASP A 232 -5.16 -16.93 3.49
N MET A 233 -5.90 -15.85 3.68
CA MET A 233 -6.36 -15.35 4.98
C MET A 233 -7.88 -15.19 4.95
N THR A 234 -8.55 -15.84 5.90
CA THR A 234 -10.01 -15.77 6.03
C THR A 234 -10.46 -14.48 6.71
N ALA A 235 -11.73 -14.14 6.56
CA ALA A 235 -12.33 -13.00 7.24
C ALA A 235 -12.22 -13.13 8.76
N GLN A 236 -12.40 -14.34 9.31
CA GLN A 236 -12.28 -14.56 10.73
C GLN A 236 -10.85 -14.38 11.21
N GLU A 237 -9.88 -14.99 10.53
CA GLU A 237 -8.46 -14.87 10.86
C GLU A 237 -8.02 -13.40 10.85
N LEU A 238 -8.39 -12.64 9.80
CA LEU A 238 -8.05 -11.23 9.71
C LEU A 238 -8.62 -10.42 10.88
N GLN A 239 -9.92 -10.58 11.17
CA GLN A 239 -10.56 -9.81 12.24
C GLN A 239 -10.03 -10.17 13.63
N GLU A 240 -9.69 -11.43 13.88
CA GLU A 240 -9.04 -11.87 15.11
C GLU A 240 -7.65 -11.23 15.27
N GLN A 241 -6.86 -11.20 14.20
CA GLN A 241 -5.53 -10.56 14.18
C GLN A 241 -5.65 -9.04 14.37
N ILE A 242 -6.57 -8.37 13.68
CA ILE A 242 -6.87 -6.94 13.88
C ILE A 242 -7.24 -6.67 15.35
N GLY A 243 -8.17 -7.46 15.91
CA GLY A 243 -8.61 -7.31 17.29
C GLY A 243 -7.48 -7.55 18.30
N SER A 244 -6.62 -8.53 18.05
CA SER A 244 -5.43 -8.80 18.85
C SER A 244 -4.44 -7.62 18.82
N HIS A 245 -4.14 -7.11 17.62
CA HIS A 245 -3.29 -5.94 17.42
C HIS A 245 -3.81 -4.72 18.18
N LEU A 246 -5.10 -4.41 18.04
CA LEU A 246 -5.72 -3.26 18.70
C LEU A 246 -5.72 -3.37 20.23
N ARG A 247 -5.79 -4.58 20.79
CA ARG A 247 -5.67 -4.80 22.25
C ARG A 247 -4.25 -4.53 22.75
N ARG A 248 -3.23 -4.93 22.00
CA ARG A 248 -1.81 -4.70 22.36
C ARG A 248 -1.37 -3.27 22.11
N HIS A 249 -1.89 -2.67 21.04
CA HIS A 249 -1.52 -1.35 20.54
C HIS A 249 -2.77 -0.50 20.34
N PRO A 250 -3.45 -0.11 21.44
CA PRO A 250 -4.63 0.73 21.35
C PRO A 250 -4.29 2.03 20.61
N PRO A 251 -5.11 2.42 19.63
CA PRO A 251 -4.83 3.60 18.83
C PRO A 251 -4.86 4.85 19.71
N ARG A 252 -3.80 5.64 19.66
CA ARG A 252 -3.72 6.93 20.36
C ARG A 252 -3.31 8.09 19.45
N SER A 253 -3.03 7.82 18.16
CA SER A 253 -2.09 8.66 17.42
C SER A 253 -1.99 8.38 15.91
N LEU A 254 -1.41 9.32 15.16
CA LEU A 254 -0.98 9.17 13.75
C LEU A 254 0.10 8.08 13.63
N ARG A 255 -0.14 7.09 12.77
CA ARG A 255 0.77 5.98 12.52
C ARG A 255 1.43 6.06 11.15
N TRP A 256 2.72 5.77 11.11
CA TRP A 256 3.43 5.52 9.86
C TRP A 256 3.77 4.03 9.76
N ILE A 257 3.31 3.42 8.67
CA ILE A 257 3.65 2.05 8.30
C ILE A 257 4.76 2.16 7.24
N LEU A 258 6.00 1.82 7.61
CA LEU A 258 7.15 1.80 6.71
C LEU A 258 7.15 0.51 5.89
N GLY A 259 7.21 0.63 4.57
CA GLY A 259 7.02 -0.52 3.68
C GLY A 259 5.59 -1.04 3.75
N PHE A 260 5.04 -1.51 2.63
CA PHE A 260 3.66 -1.97 2.55
C PHE A 260 3.64 -3.49 2.26
N PRO A 261 2.61 -4.24 2.70
CA PRO A 261 2.69 -5.63 3.15
C PRO A 261 2.91 -6.64 2.04
N ASP A 262 4.15 -6.97 1.70
CA ASP A 262 4.40 -8.30 1.11
C ASP A 262 4.13 -9.42 2.13
N VAL A 263 4.06 -9.07 3.43
CA VAL A 263 3.77 -9.99 4.52
C VAL A 263 2.38 -9.73 5.15
N PRO A 264 1.67 -10.79 5.57
CA PRO A 264 0.34 -10.68 6.20
C PRO A 264 0.24 -9.68 7.36
N GLN A 265 1.31 -9.55 8.15
CA GLN A 265 1.33 -8.69 9.33
C GLN A 265 1.07 -7.22 8.97
N ASP A 266 1.73 -6.66 7.96
CA ASP A 266 1.58 -5.22 7.70
C ASP A 266 0.16 -4.89 7.19
N ALA A 267 -0.52 -5.85 6.53
CA ALA A 267 -1.89 -5.69 6.06
C ALA A 267 -2.88 -5.65 7.23
N VAL A 268 -2.64 -6.51 8.24
CA VAL A 268 -3.35 -6.48 9.51
C VAL A 268 -3.16 -5.13 10.18
N VAL A 269 -1.92 -4.62 10.24
CA VAL A 269 -1.63 -3.36 10.94
C VAL A 269 -2.26 -2.16 10.24
N LEU A 270 -2.25 -2.12 8.91
CA LEU A 270 -2.96 -1.11 8.14
C LEU A 270 -4.46 -1.12 8.46
N LEU A 271 -5.10 -2.28 8.28
CA LEU A 271 -6.54 -2.40 8.47
C LEU A 271 -6.92 -2.15 9.93
N ALA A 272 -6.11 -2.61 10.89
CA ALA A 272 -6.31 -2.29 12.30
C ALA A 272 -6.24 -0.78 12.54
N THR A 273 -5.29 -0.08 11.94
CA THR A 273 -5.18 1.39 12.03
C THR A 273 -6.40 2.09 11.44
N MET A 274 -6.95 1.57 10.35
CA MET A 274 -8.20 2.06 9.76
C MET A 274 -9.44 1.77 10.63
N VAL A 275 -9.58 0.56 11.19
CA VAL A 275 -10.67 0.17 12.11
C VAL A 275 -10.65 0.99 13.41
N ALA A 276 -9.46 1.43 13.79
CA ALA A 276 -9.22 2.35 14.89
C ALA A 276 -9.62 3.80 14.58
N GLY A 277 -9.72 4.17 13.30
CA GLY A 277 -9.92 5.55 12.86
C GLY A 277 -8.70 6.45 13.09
N ALA A 278 -7.49 5.89 13.03
CA ALA A 278 -6.24 6.64 13.18
C ALA A 278 -5.71 7.12 11.82
N GLU A 279 -4.98 8.23 11.83
CA GLU A 279 -4.30 8.74 10.63
C GLU A 279 -3.15 7.82 10.21
N ILE A 280 -2.90 7.76 8.89
CA ILE A 280 -1.88 6.90 8.30
C ILE A 280 -0.95 7.72 7.40
N VAL A 281 0.36 7.51 7.54
CA VAL A 281 1.35 7.87 6.53
C VAL A 281 1.67 6.63 5.68
N LEU A 282 1.46 6.74 4.38
CA LEU A 282 1.90 5.81 3.34
C LEU A 282 3.19 6.35 2.73
N PHE A 283 4.26 5.58 2.78
CA PHE A 283 5.56 5.99 2.25
C PHE A 283 5.96 5.12 1.07
N GLU A 284 6.10 5.74 -0.11
CA GLU A 284 6.53 5.07 -1.34
C GLU A 284 8.05 5.14 -1.55
N GLY A 285 8.70 6.16 -1.00
CA GLY A 285 10.13 6.38 -1.16
C GLY A 285 11.00 5.30 -0.50
N THR A 286 12.31 5.48 -0.59
CA THR A 286 13.29 4.66 0.16
C THR A 286 13.87 5.45 1.32
N LEU A 287 14.28 4.76 2.38
CA LEU A 287 14.98 5.41 3.49
C LEU A 287 16.33 6.00 3.09
N SER A 288 16.87 5.65 1.92
CA SER A 288 18.13 6.12 1.39
C SER A 288 18.03 7.38 0.50
N HIS A 289 16.82 7.84 0.16
CA HIS A 289 16.63 8.91 -0.80
C HIS A 289 15.81 10.10 -0.25
N PRO A 290 16.30 11.34 -0.41
CA PRO A 290 17.57 11.72 -1.06
C PRO A 290 18.81 11.31 -0.26
N ASP A 291 18.66 11.08 1.04
CA ASP A 291 19.70 10.62 1.94
C ASP A 291 19.09 9.87 3.15
N PRO A 292 19.91 9.20 3.97
CA PRO A 292 19.44 8.42 5.11
C PRO A 292 18.70 9.19 6.22
N SER A 293 18.61 10.53 6.16
CA SER A 293 17.82 11.31 7.13
C SER A 293 16.31 11.20 6.89
N ARG A 294 15.90 10.53 5.81
CA ARG A 294 14.51 10.41 5.36
C ARG A 294 13.54 9.92 6.44
N ILE A 295 13.97 9.02 7.32
CA ILE A 295 13.12 8.55 8.45
C ILE A 295 12.74 9.71 9.38
N GLY A 296 13.74 10.45 9.88
CA GLY A 296 13.50 11.57 10.79
C GLY A 296 12.75 12.71 10.09
N GLN A 297 13.02 12.90 8.80
CA GLN A 297 12.37 13.90 7.97
C GLN A 297 10.86 13.68 7.85
N VAL A 298 10.43 12.45 7.53
CA VAL A 298 9.01 12.09 7.42
C VAL A 298 8.32 12.16 8.78
N ILE A 299 8.99 11.69 9.84
CA ILE A 299 8.46 11.81 11.21
C ILE A 299 8.23 13.27 11.57
N SER A 300 9.23 14.13 11.34
CA SER A 300 9.16 15.56 11.67
C SER A 300 8.09 16.29 10.86
N LYS A 301 8.00 16.02 9.56
CA LYS A 301 7.04 16.66 8.64
C LYS A 301 5.58 16.38 8.98
N TYR A 302 5.27 15.13 9.28
CA TYR A 302 3.89 14.71 9.55
C TYR A 302 3.57 14.64 11.05
N GLU A 303 4.55 14.93 11.92
CA GLU A 303 4.44 14.75 13.36
C GLU A 303 4.02 13.31 13.74
N VAL A 304 4.66 12.33 13.10
CA VAL A 304 4.39 10.91 13.34
C VAL A 304 4.63 10.57 14.79
N GLN A 305 3.70 9.80 15.37
CA GLN A 305 3.69 9.46 16.79
C GLN A 305 4.01 7.97 17.03
N GLU A 306 3.73 7.10 16.06
CA GLU A 306 4.11 5.70 16.11
C GLU A 306 4.58 5.23 14.71
N ILE A 307 5.75 4.59 14.66
CA ILE A 307 6.26 3.94 13.43
C ILE A 307 6.24 2.42 13.61
N ILE A 308 5.97 1.70 12.52
CA ILE A 308 6.26 0.26 12.41
C ILE A 308 7.42 0.11 11.44
N ILE A 309 8.51 -0.53 11.85
CA ILE A 309 9.75 -0.63 11.08
C ILE A 309 10.24 -2.08 10.99
N SER A 310 10.65 -2.49 9.79
CA SER A 310 11.15 -3.85 9.53
C SER A 310 12.60 -4.03 10.00
N GLN A 311 13.02 -5.28 10.21
CA GLN A 311 14.43 -5.58 10.50
C GLN A 311 15.39 -5.06 9.43
N ALA A 312 15.04 -5.21 8.15
CA ALA A 312 15.88 -4.75 7.05
C ALA A 312 16.07 -3.22 7.06
N ASP A 313 15.01 -2.47 7.38
CA ASP A 313 15.06 -1.01 7.49
C ASP A 313 15.92 -0.57 8.68
N VAL A 314 15.81 -1.23 9.85
CA VAL A 314 16.68 -0.91 10.99
C VAL A 314 18.14 -1.18 10.65
N GLN A 315 18.45 -2.34 10.07
CA GLN A 315 19.81 -2.68 9.64
C GLN A 315 20.36 -1.70 8.59
N PHE A 316 19.50 -1.13 7.75
CA PHE A 316 19.90 -0.05 6.86
C PHE A 316 20.28 1.21 7.65
N LEU A 317 19.43 1.66 8.58
CA LEU A 317 19.68 2.86 9.39
C LEU A 317 20.92 2.76 10.28
N MET A 318 21.20 1.56 10.82
CA MET A 318 22.41 1.29 11.61
C MET A 318 23.71 1.59 10.87
N LYS A 319 23.70 1.60 9.53
CA LYS A 319 24.87 1.96 8.69
C LYS A 319 25.10 3.47 8.63
N PHE A 320 24.13 4.28 9.05
CA PHE A 320 24.12 5.74 8.92
C PHE A 320 23.67 6.45 10.22
N PRO A 321 24.32 6.19 11.37
CA PRO A 321 23.87 6.70 12.68
C PRO A 321 23.79 8.22 12.74
N ASP A 322 24.70 8.95 12.07
CA ASP A 322 24.70 10.41 12.07
C ASP A 322 23.44 11.02 11.42
N TYR A 323 22.83 10.31 10.47
CA TYR A 323 21.64 10.79 9.75
C TYR A 323 20.36 10.64 10.58
N VAL A 324 20.32 9.67 11.49
CA VAL A 324 19.13 9.34 12.30
C VAL A 324 18.76 10.49 13.23
N HIS A 325 19.77 11.24 13.69
CA HIS A 325 19.60 12.39 14.58
C HIS A 325 19.54 13.74 13.86
N PHE A 326 19.60 13.75 12.52
CA PHE A 326 19.62 14.99 11.75
C PHE A 326 18.32 15.79 11.93
N TRP A 327 17.17 15.10 11.94
CA TRP A 327 15.86 15.70 12.22
C TRP A 327 15.45 15.45 13.66
N LYS A 328 14.83 16.46 14.28
CA LYS A 328 14.19 16.29 15.57
C LYS A 328 12.83 15.62 15.39
N THR A 329 12.57 14.59 16.19
CA THR A 329 11.35 13.77 16.15
C THR A 329 10.54 13.82 17.45
N PRO A 330 10.27 14.99 18.06
CA PRO A 330 9.66 15.07 19.39
C PRO A 330 8.23 14.50 19.46
N SER A 331 7.57 14.36 18.30
CA SER A 331 6.25 13.75 18.19
C SER A 331 6.28 12.23 18.39
N LEU A 332 7.40 11.57 18.11
CA LEU A 332 7.51 10.12 18.13
C LEU A 332 7.43 9.60 19.57
N GLN A 333 6.41 8.79 19.85
CA GLN A 333 6.17 8.21 21.17
C GLN A 333 6.46 6.71 21.20
N SER A 334 6.45 6.05 20.04
CA SER A 334 6.45 4.60 19.96
C SER A 334 7.09 4.09 18.67
N VAL A 335 7.84 2.99 18.78
CA VAL A 335 8.43 2.25 17.66
C VAL A 335 8.03 0.80 17.81
N ILE A 336 7.30 0.27 16.83
CA ILE A 336 6.98 -1.16 16.72
C ILE A 336 8.03 -1.79 15.80
N TYR A 337 8.84 -2.68 16.36
CA TYR A 337 9.88 -3.39 15.62
C TYR A 337 9.34 -4.71 15.07
N ALA A 338 9.18 -4.81 13.76
CA ALA A 338 8.73 -6.02 13.07
C ALA A 338 9.94 -6.91 12.69
N GLY A 339 10.60 -7.48 13.71
CA GLY A 339 11.70 -8.44 13.54
C GLY A 339 11.53 -9.70 14.39
N GLU A 340 12.44 -10.67 14.23
CA GLU A 340 12.25 -12.02 14.80
C GLU A 340 12.62 -12.16 16.29
N ALA A 341 13.33 -11.20 16.90
CA ALA A 341 13.86 -11.35 18.26
C ALA A 341 13.69 -10.10 19.15
N ASP A 342 13.09 -10.30 20.32
CA ASP A 342 12.78 -9.25 21.31
C ASP A 342 14.01 -8.63 22.02
N ASP A 343 15.20 -9.24 21.89
CA ASP A 343 16.47 -8.75 22.47
C ASP A 343 17.57 -8.54 21.42
N SER A 344 17.17 -8.28 20.17
CA SER A 344 18.12 -8.13 19.07
C SER A 344 18.93 -6.83 19.16
N ASP A 345 20.07 -6.80 18.46
CA ASP A 345 20.90 -5.59 18.36
C ASP A 345 20.11 -4.42 17.72
N GLU A 346 19.20 -4.73 16.80
CA GLU A 346 18.29 -3.75 16.19
C GLU A 346 17.35 -3.10 17.23
N MET A 347 16.76 -3.88 18.15
CA MET A 347 15.89 -3.32 19.20
C MET A 347 16.66 -2.45 20.18
N LYS A 348 17.86 -2.88 20.58
CA LYS A 348 18.76 -2.09 21.44
C LYS A 348 19.15 -0.78 20.76
N TRP A 349 19.54 -0.86 19.49
CA TRP A 349 19.90 0.29 18.70
C TRP A 349 18.73 1.27 18.54
N LEU A 350 17.50 0.78 18.28
CA LEU A 350 16.30 1.62 18.24
C LEU A 350 16.04 2.31 19.58
N ALA A 351 16.17 1.59 20.70
CA ALA A 351 15.95 2.14 22.03
C ALA A 351 16.98 3.22 22.40
N GLU A 352 18.23 3.06 21.95
CA GLU A 352 19.27 4.07 22.13
C GLU A 352 19.03 5.32 21.25
N ASN A 353 18.73 5.12 19.96
CA ASN A 353 18.62 6.22 18.98
C ASN A 353 17.28 6.96 19.06
N PHE A 354 16.24 6.30 19.54
CA PHE A 354 14.92 6.88 19.81
C PHE A 354 14.57 6.82 21.31
N ALA A 355 15.52 7.19 22.19
CA ALA A 355 15.37 7.09 23.65
C ALA A 355 14.16 7.83 24.27
N HIS A 356 13.52 8.74 23.52
CA HIS A 356 12.30 9.43 23.93
C HIS A 356 11.01 8.66 23.60
N ALA A 357 11.11 7.62 22.76
CA ALA A 357 10.03 6.76 22.32
C ALA A 357 10.12 5.39 22.97
N THR A 358 8.98 4.73 23.15
CA THR A 358 8.92 3.34 23.63
C THR A 358 9.12 2.38 22.46
N VAL A 359 10.17 1.56 22.51
CA VAL A 359 10.41 0.49 21.53
C VAL A 359 9.77 -0.80 22.01
N LYS A 360 9.02 -1.48 21.15
CA LYS A 360 8.26 -2.69 21.49
C LYS A 360 8.15 -3.66 20.30
N PRO A 361 7.96 -4.96 20.58
CA PRO A 361 7.67 -5.96 19.56
C PRO A 361 6.26 -5.78 18.95
N PRO A 362 5.94 -6.48 17.84
CA PRO A 362 4.73 -6.27 17.02
C PRO A 362 3.43 -6.93 17.53
#